data_AF-A0A2E7VK71-F1
#
_entry.id   AF-A0A2E7VK71-F1
#
_cell.length_a   1.000
_cell.length_b   1.000
_cell.length_c   1.000
_cell.angle_alpha   90.00
_cell.angle_beta   90.00
_cell.angle_gamma   90.00
#
_symmetry.space_group_name_H-M   'P 1'
#
loop_
_entity.id
_entity.type
_entity.pdbx_description
1 polymer ?
#
loop_
_entity_poly.entity_id
_entity_poly.type
_entity_poly.pdbx_seq_one_letter_code
_entity_poly.pdbx_strand_id
1 'polypeptide(L)'
;MMGEGGEVLFVEHPKRGWEIPGGHLESGETPEQALHRELKEETGLTGHLVRWNTTYYPEGWVAHVMVAADDRRAWTVSDDSVHAVQWWDEVPPVKAWTVEEFEDLATIFAGP
;
A
#
# COMPACT_ATOMS: atom_id res chain seq x y z
N MET A 1 14.65 5.22 5.83
CA MET A 1 14.19 4.02 6.56
C MET A 1 12.73 4.24 6.87
N MET A 2 11.82 3.43 6.32
CA MET A 2 10.42 3.49 6.72
C MET A 2 10.35 3.21 8.23
N GLY A 3 9.60 4.01 8.99
CA GLY A 3 9.73 4.16 10.45
C GLY A 3 9.99 2.86 11.26
N GLU A 4 10.83 2.97 12.29
CA GLU A 4 11.18 1.94 13.29
C GLU A 4 11.33 0.48 12.78
N GLY A 5 11.89 0.29 11.58
CA GLY A 5 12.21 -1.05 11.07
C GLY A 5 11.01 -1.89 10.63
N GLY A 6 9.88 -1.24 10.32
CA GLY A 6 8.72 -1.89 9.72
C GLY A 6 8.89 -2.09 8.21
N GLU A 7 8.50 -3.26 7.72
CA GLU A 7 8.39 -3.52 6.28
C GLU A 7 7.06 -2.99 5.74
N VAL A 8 7.05 -2.44 4.53
CA VAL A 8 5.85 -1.97 3.85
C VAL A 8 5.60 -2.80 2.60
N LEU A 9 4.33 -3.09 2.36
CA LEU A 9 3.88 -3.90 1.24
C LEU A 9 3.70 -3.05 -0.02
N PHE A 10 4.28 -3.49 -1.13
CA PHE A 10 4.13 -2.88 -2.44
C PHE A 10 3.64 -3.89 -3.47
N VAL A 11 2.97 -3.37 -4.50
CA VAL A 11 2.56 -4.11 -5.70
C VAL A 11 3.30 -3.54 -6.91
N GLU A 12 3.68 -4.40 -7.84
CA GLU A 12 4.31 -3.99 -9.10
C GLU A 12 3.30 -4.09 -10.24
N HIS A 13 2.94 -2.94 -10.79
CA HIS A 13 2.15 -2.89 -12.02
C HIS A 13 3.09 -2.96 -13.25
N PRO A 14 2.80 -3.78 -14.28
CA PRO A 14 3.72 -4.05 -15.41
C PRO A 14 4.27 -2.80 -16.13
N LYS A 15 3.49 -1.72 -16.15
CA LYS A 15 3.87 -0.45 -16.80
C LYS A 15 4.30 0.64 -15.80
N ARG A 16 3.65 0.69 -14.64
CA ARG A 16 3.79 1.80 -13.66
C ARG A 16 4.92 1.52 -12.66
N GLY A 17 5.36 0.27 -12.54
CA GLY A 17 6.36 -0.14 -11.56
C GLY A 17 5.73 -0.32 -10.18
N TRP A 18 6.56 -0.22 -9.15
CA TRP A 18 6.15 -0.40 -7.76
C TRP A 18 5.31 0.78 -7.25
N GLU A 19 4.23 0.45 -6.55
CA GLU A 19 3.31 1.40 -5.91
C GLU A 19 2.64 0.80 -4.67
N ILE A 20 2.01 1.66 -3.87
CA ILE A 20 1.17 1.24 -2.74
C ILE A 20 -0.08 0.55 -3.30
N PRO A 21 -0.53 -0.58 -2.74
CA PRO A 21 -1.76 -1.22 -3.16
C PRO A 21 -2.95 -0.27 -3.08
N GLY A 22 -3.80 -0.28 -4.10
CA GLY A 22 -4.98 0.58 -4.13
C GLY A 22 -5.54 0.82 -5.52
N GLY A 23 -6.82 1.17 -5.53
CA GLY A 23 -7.57 1.42 -6.75
C GLY A 23 -8.73 2.38 -6.54
N HIS A 24 -9.66 2.38 -7.50
CA HIS A 24 -10.77 3.32 -7.52
C HIS A 24 -11.92 2.82 -6.64
N LEU A 25 -12.70 3.77 -6.11
CA LEU A 25 -13.94 3.45 -5.42
C LEU A 25 -14.99 2.94 -6.41
N GLU A 26 -15.63 1.81 -6.12
CA GLU A 26 -16.75 1.31 -6.89
C GLU A 26 -18.09 1.96 -6.49
N SER A 27 -19.11 1.83 -7.34
CA SER A 27 -20.42 2.44 -7.08
C SER A 27 -21.08 1.85 -5.83
N GLY A 28 -21.32 2.70 -4.82
CA GLY A 28 -21.93 2.30 -3.55
C GLY A 28 -20.95 1.75 -2.51
N GLU A 29 -19.65 1.77 -2.81
CA GLU A 29 -18.59 1.35 -1.90
C GLU A 29 -18.16 2.51 -0.98
N THR A 30 -17.76 2.21 0.26
CA THR A 30 -17.07 3.17 1.15
C THR A 30 -15.56 3.09 0.96
N PRO A 31 -14.78 4.14 1.27
CA PRO A 31 -13.32 4.10 1.14
C PRO A 31 -12.66 2.92 1.89
N GLU A 32 -13.22 2.54 3.04
CA GLU A 32 -12.73 1.40 3.82
C GLU A 32 -13.06 0.05 3.15
N GLN A 33 -14.22 -0.06 2.51
CA GLN A 33 -14.57 -1.24 1.73
C GLN A 33 -13.63 -1.38 0.52
N ALA A 34 -13.37 -0.29 -0.21
CA ALA A 34 -12.42 -0.28 -1.33
C ALA A 34 -11.03 -0.69 -0.86
N LEU A 35 -10.54 -0.10 0.24
CA LEU A 35 -9.25 -0.45 0.82
C LEU A 35 -9.12 -1.95 1.10
N HIS A 36 -10.13 -2.58 1.71
CA HIS A 36 -10.07 -4.00 2.02
C HIS A 36 -10.20 -4.89 0.77
N ARG A 37 -11.00 -4.47 -0.22
CA ARG A 37 -11.13 -5.17 -1.49
C ARG A 37 -9.82 -5.13 -2.27
N GLU A 38 -9.26 -3.95 -2.51
CA GLU A 38 -8.01 -3.74 -3.26
C GLU A 38 -6.84 -4.46 -2.58
N LEU A 39 -6.69 -4.35 -1.25
CA LEU A 39 -5.66 -5.08 -0.51
C LEU A 39 -5.76 -6.59 -0.79
N LYS A 40 -6.98 -7.14 -0.78
CA LYS A 40 -7.19 -8.57 -1.00
C LYS A 40 -6.99 -8.98 -2.45
N GLU A 41 -7.45 -8.18 -3.41
CA GLU A 41 -7.31 -8.46 -4.85
C GLU A 41 -5.85 -8.42 -5.28
N GLU A 42 -5.14 -7.35 -4.90
CA GLU A 42 -3.78 -7.09 -5.36
C GLU A 42 -2.71 -7.85 -4.57
N THR A 43 -2.99 -8.26 -3.33
CA THR A 43 -1.98 -8.88 -2.46
C THR A 43 -2.40 -10.23 -1.89
N GLY A 44 -3.69 -10.56 -1.93
CA GLY A 44 -4.23 -11.75 -1.25
C GLY A 44 -4.22 -11.66 0.27
N LEU A 45 -3.87 -10.51 0.85
CA LEU A 45 -3.86 -10.29 2.30
C LEU A 45 -5.15 -9.63 2.77
N THR A 46 -5.37 -9.72 4.08
CA THR A 46 -6.38 -8.96 4.80
C THR A 46 -5.72 -8.32 6.00
N GLY A 47 -6.14 -7.11 6.36
CA GLY A 47 -5.57 -6.38 7.49
C GLY A 47 -6.58 -5.53 8.21
N HIS A 48 -6.12 -4.84 9.24
CA HIS A 48 -6.89 -3.92 10.05
C HIS A 48 -6.42 -2.50 9.76
N LEU A 49 -7.36 -1.63 9.40
CA LEU A 49 -7.13 -0.20 9.27
C LEU A 49 -6.70 0.37 10.63
N VAL A 50 -5.51 0.95 10.68
CA VAL A 50 -4.99 1.66 11.87
C VAL A 50 -5.36 3.13 11.80
N ARG A 51 -5.11 3.77 10.65
CA ARG A 51 -5.27 5.21 10.50
C ARG A 51 -5.42 5.62 9.04
N TRP A 52 -6.28 6.60 8.80
CA TRP A 52 -6.36 7.33 7.55
C TRP A 52 -5.44 8.56 7.55
N ASN A 53 -4.85 8.82 6.39
CA ASN A 53 -4.27 10.09 6.00
C ASN A 53 -5.06 10.62 4.80
N THR A 54 -5.85 11.67 5.04
CA THR A 54 -6.73 12.29 4.04
C THR A 54 -6.19 13.64 3.55
N THR A 55 -5.01 14.03 4.00
CA THR A 55 -4.42 15.35 3.73
C THR A 55 -3.25 15.28 2.77
N TYR A 56 -2.63 14.10 2.64
CA TYR A 56 -1.44 13.93 1.82
C TYR A 56 -1.76 13.82 0.33
N TYR A 57 -2.81 13.07 0.00
CA TYR A 57 -3.24 12.85 -1.37
C TYR A 57 -4.54 13.61 -1.63
N PRO A 58 -4.52 14.76 -2.33
CA PRO A 58 -5.70 15.62 -2.46
C PRO A 58 -6.84 14.99 -3.26
N GLU A 59 -6.53 13.98 -4.09
CA GLU A 59 -7.50 13.26 -4.93
C GLU A 59 -7.94 11.93 -4.33
N GLY A 60 -7.61 11.63 -3.06
CA GLY A 60 -7.95 10.35 -2.46
C GLY A 60 -7.55 10.20 -0.99
N TRP A 61 -7.34 8.95 -0.59
CA TRP A 61 -7.05 8.58 0.80
C TRP A 61 -5.88 7.60 0.83
N VAL A 62 -4.96 7.82 1.76
CA VAL A 62 -3.90 6.86 2.08
C VAL A 62 -4.19 6.28 3.44
N ALA A 63 -4.03 4.98 3.61
CA ALA A 63 -4.26 4.31 4.89
C ALA A 63 -3.04 3.55 5.36
N HIS A 64 -2.83 3.54 6.67
CA HIS A 64 -1.96 2.59 7.32
C HIS A 64 -2.80 1.37 7.73
N VAL A 65 -2.44 0.21 7.19
CA VAL A 65 -3.10 -1.08 7.45
C VAL A 65 -2.09 -2.04 8.03
N MET A 66 -2.44 -2.67 9.15
CA MET A 66 -1.65 -3.74 9.76
C MET A 66 -2.22 -5.08 9.30
N VAL A 67 -1.38 -5.91 8.68
CA VAL A 67 -1.75 -7.28 8.28
C VAL A 67 -1.19 -8.28 9.30
N ALA A 68 -1.78 -9.48 9.34
CA ALA A 68 -1.23 -10.55 10.15
C ALA A 68 0.20 -10.90 9.68
N ALA A 69 1.05 -11.34 10.61
CA ALA A 69 2.39 -11.79 10.27
C ALA A 69 2.34 -12.85 9.16
N ASP A 70 3.11 -12.61 8.11
CA ASP A 70 3.17 -13.46 6.93
C ASP A 70 4.64 -13.72 6.60
N ASP A 71 5.00 -14.99 6.38
CA ASP A 71 6.38 -15.38 6.08
C ASP A 71 6.77 -15.12 4.61
N ARG A 72 5.80 -14.77 3.75
CA ARG A 72 6.08 -14.42 2.36
C ARG A 72 6.82 -13.09 2.30
N ARG A 73 7.97 -13.08 1.62
CA ARG A 73 8.70 -11.85 1.29
C ARG A 73 8.28 -11.24 -0.04
N ALA A 74 8.05 -12.09 -1.04
CA ALA A 74 7.55 -11.70 -2.36
C ALA A 74 6.71 -12.83 -2.97
N TRP A 75 5.66 -12.49 -3.70
CA TRP A 75 4.77 -13.45 -4.36
C TRP A 75 4.07 -12.84 -5.57
N THR A 76 3.31 -13.65 -6.28
CA THR A 76 2.44 -13.22 -7.38
C THR A 76 0.99 -13.47 -7.00
N VAL A 77 0.09 -12.65 -7.54
CA VAL A 77 -1.36 -12.81 -7.41
C VAL A 77 -1.98 -12.99 -8.78
N SER A 78 -3.17 -13.58 -8.84
CA SER A 78 -3.94 -13.69 -10.08
C SER A 78 -4.79 -12.44 -10.26
N ASP A 79 -4.11 -11.31 -10.51
CA ASP A 79 -4.72 -10.03 -10.84
C ASP A 79 -4.16 -9.53 -12.18
N ASP A 80 -5.01 -8.95 -13.04
CA ASP A 80 -4.60 -8.50 -14.38
C ASP A 80 -3.70 -7.24 -14.33
N SER A 81 -3.71 -6.53 -13.20
CA SER A 81 -3.01 -5.27 -12.98
C SER A 81 -1.73 -5.45 -12.14
N VAL A 82 -1.58 -6.55 -11.41
CA VAL A 82 -0.43 -6.79 -10.52
C VAL A 82 0.45 -7.95 -10.98
N HIS A 83 1.72 -7.69 -11.22
CA HIS A 83 2.71 -8.70 -11.61
C HIS A 83 3.43 -9.33 -10.42
N ALA A 84 3.68 -8.54 -9.37
CA ALA A 84 4.41 -8.97 -8.19
C ALA A 84 3.92 -8.20 -6.96
N VAL A 85 4.07 -8.84 -5.80
CA VAL A 85 3.79 -8.28 -4.48
C VAL A 85 5.01 -8.53 -3.63
N GLN A 86 5.48 -7.53 -2.89
CA GLN A 86 6.69 -7.65 -2.09
C GLN A 86 6.68 -6.74 -0.87
N TRP A 87 7.20 -7.27 0.24
CA TRP A 87 7.58 -6.49 1.41
C TRP A 87 8.93 -5.82 1.20
N TRP A 88 9.00 -4.54 1.52
CA TRP A 88 10.22 -3.74 1.43
C TRP A 88 10.53 -3.07 2.76
N ASP A 89 11.79 -3.15 3.16
CA ASP A 89 12.40 -2.40 4.27
C ASP A 89 12.84 -0.98 3.85
N GLU A 90 12.93 -0.75 2.54
CA GLU A 90 13.30 0.52 1.91
C GLU A 90 12.30 0.90 0.80
N VAL A 91 12.32 2.16 0.34
CA VAL A 91 11.42 2.58 -0.75
C VAL A 91 11.88 1.90 -2.06
N PRO A 92 11.03 1.12 -2.76
CA PRO A 92 11.41 0.53 -4.04
C PRO A 92 11.64 1.59 -5.12
N PRO A 93 12.15 1.24 -6.32
CA PRO A 93 12.25 2.17 -7.44
C PRO A 93 10.84 2.53 -7.97
N VAL A 94 10.22 3.49 -7.30
CA VAL A 94 8.89 4.02 -7.56
C VAL A 94 8.92 5.01 -8.72
N LYS A 95 7.86 5.03 -9.55
CA LYS A 95 7.75 5.96 -10.69
C LYS A 95 6.67 7.02 -10.50
N ALA A 96 5.56 6.65 -9.86
CA ALA A 96 4.42 7.53 -9.62
C ALA A 96 4.55 8.34 -8.32
N TRP A 97 5.43 7.89 -7.43
CA TRP A 97 5.68 8.46 -6.10
C TRP A 97 7.17 8.78 -5.97
N THR A 98 7.51 9.78 -5.19
CA THR A 98 8.87 10.17 -4.84
C THR A 98 9.28 9.53 -3.51
N VAL A 99 10.58 9.36 -3.30
CA VAL A 99 11.12 8.86 -2.01
C VAL A 99 10.71 9.79 -0.86
N GLU A 100 10.74 11.10 -1.08
CA GLU A 100 10.28 12.11 -0.12
C GLU A 100 8.82 11.88 0.28
N GLU A 101 7.95 11.53 -0.69
CA GLU A 101 6.55 11.25 -0.38
C GLU A 101 6.36 10.04 0.55
N PHE A 102 7.18 8.99 0.39
CA PHE A 102 7.17 7.86 1.30
C PHE A 102 7.74 8.18 2.67
N GLU A 103 8.79 9.00 2.75
CA GLU A 103 9.38 9.41 4.02
C GLU A 103 8.42 10.29 4.82
N ASP A 104 7.68 11.18 4.16
CA ASP A 104 6.60 11.95 4.75
C ASP A 104 5.49 11.05 5.27
N LEU A 105 4.99 10.11 4.45
CA LEU A 105 3.96 9.16 4.86
C LEU A 105 4.43 8.30 6.04
N ALA A 106 5.67 7.80 5.99
CA ALA A 106 6.27 7.05 7.08
C ALA A 106 6.33 7.90 8.36
N THR A 107 6.68 9.18 8.27
CA THR A 107 6.68 10.11 9.42
C THR A 107 5.27 10.37 9.95
N ILE A 108 4.28 10.53 9.07
CA ILE A 108 2.89 10.75 9.44
C ILE A 108 2.30 9.53 10.15
N PHE A 109 2.62 8.34 9.67
CA PHE A 109 2.14 7.08 10.25
C PHE A 109 2.95 6.63 11.46
N ALA A 110 4.23 7.00 11.54
CA ALA A 110 5.10 6.84 12.71
C ALA A 110 4.98 8.03 13.68
N GLY A 111 3.87 8.77 13.68
CA GLY A 111 3.63 9.92 14.57
C GLY A 111 4.01 9.65 16.04
N PRO A 112 4.19 10.72 16.86
CA PRO A 112 4.98 10.71 18.10
C PRO A 112 4.69 9.57 19.08
#